data_AF-A0A0N8R778-F1
#
_entry.id   AF-A0A0N8R778-F1
#
_cell.length_a   1.000
_cell.length_b   1.000
_cell.length_c   1.000
_cell.angle_alpha   90.00
_cell.angle_beta   90.00
_cell.angle_gamma   90.00
#
_symmetry.space_group_name_H-M   'P 1'
#
loop_
_entity.id
_entity.type
_entity.pdbx_description
1 polymer ?
#
loop_
_entity_poly.entity_id
_entity_poly.type
_entity_poly.pdbx_seq_one_letter_code
_entity_poly.pdbx_strand_id
1 'polypeptide(L)'
;MTKGFLAWALPVIIALPYMLCQRRLGELLRFGPLAVLIAVAVCLPWALAIHQQEPDYWRYFFWHEHIRRFAGDNAQHAQPWWFYIPLLVAACVPWALLLPVTLKQAWQEKSRPDIAFLLLWLLLPLAFLSLSKGKLPTYILPCLLPLALLMANTLVERLDLGHSTALRANGIFNATVTFLGLVALIYLQLKQPVYENEPMHLSLAVIVLLGWTLANALQGLLPLTV
;
A
#
# COMPACT_ATOMS: atom_id res chain seq x y z
N MET A 1 -14.35 -13.35 -7.79
CA MET A 1 -14.51 -13.03 -9.22
C MET A 1 -13.30 -12.28 -9.80
N THR A 2 -12.82 -11.19 -9.19
CA THR A 2 -11.82 -10.28 -9.82
C THR A 2 -10.35 -10.72 -9.76
N LYS A 3 -9.89 -11.35 -8.67
CA LYS A 3 -8.48 -11.76 -8.49
C LYS A 3 -8.30 -13.12 -7.80
N GLY A 4 -9.21 -14.05 -8.08
CA GLY A 4 -9.13 -15.43 -7.59
C GLY A 4 -9.12 -15.56 -6.06
N PHE A 5 -8.33 -16.50 -5.53
CA PHE A 5 -8.28 -16.81 -4.10
C PHE A 5 -7.67 -15.69 -3.25
N LEU A 6 -6.85 -14.84 -3.85
CA LEU A 6 -6.16 -13.77 -3.14
C LEU A 6 -7.17 -12.78 -2.53
N ALA A 7 -8.29 -12.54 -3.21
CA ALA A 7 -9.38 -11.69 -2.72
C ALA A 7 -10.07 -12.24 -1.45
N TRP A 8 -10.02 -13.55 -1.23
CA TRP A 8 -10.54 -14.21 -0.03
C TRP A 8 -9.47 -14.38 1.04
N ALA A 9 -8.25 -14.72 0.62
CA ALA A 9 -7.13 -14.96 1.51
C ALA A 9 -6.82 -13.72 2.34
N LEU A 10 -6.79 -12.52 1.73
CA LEU A 10 -6.43 -11.30 2.47
C LEU A 10 -7.43 -10.97 3.60
N PRO A 11 -8.76 -10.87 3.37
CA PRO A 11 -9.71 -10.66 4.46
C PRO A 11 -9.62 -11.71 5.56
N VAL A 12 -9.45 -12.99 5.21
CA VAL A 12 -9.36 -14.09 6.19
C VAL A 12 -8.09 -13.98 7.03
N ILE A 13 -6.94 -13.74 6.38
CA ILE A 13 -5.65 -13.54 7.04
C ILE A 13 -5.69 -12.36 8.01
N ILE A 14 -6.49 -11.32 7.73
CA ILE A 14 -6.63 -10.16 8.62
C ILE A 14 -7.64 -10.43 9.74
N ALA A 15 -8.84 -10.89 9.37
CA ALA A 15 -9.97 -11.00 10.29
C ALA A 15 -9.78 -12.12 11.32
N LEU A 16 -9.20 -13.26 10.94
CA LEU A 16 -9.07 -14.41 11.84
C LEU A 16 -8.13 -14.12 13.03
N PRO A 17 -6.89 -13.60 12.84
CA PRO A 17 -6.03 -13.23 13.95
C PRO A 17 -6.62 -12.10 14.80
N TYR A 18 -7.28 -11.13 14.18
CA TYR A 18 -7.94 -10.04 14.91
C TYR A 18 -9.05 -10.57 15.82
N MET A 19 -9.96 -11.39 15.29
CA MET A 19 -11.07 -11.96 16.06
C MET A 19 -10.59 -12.94 17.14
N LEU A 20 -9.50 -13.66 16.88
CA LEU A 20 -8.84 -14.51 17.87
C LEU A 20 -8.27 -13.67 19.03
N CYS A 21 -7.58 -12.58 18.72
CA CYS A 21 -7.02 -11.66 19.71
C CYS A 21 -8.14 -11.00 20.56
N GLN A 22 -9.24 -10.62 19.92
CA GLN A 22 -10.41 -10.00 20.58
C GLN A 22 -11.33 -11.01 21.28
N ARG A 23 -11.05 -12.33 21.22
CA ARG A 23 -11.91 -13.41 21.73
C ARG A 23 -13.35 -13.37 21.19
N ARG A 24 -13.56 -12.84 19.97
CA ARG A 24 -14.87 -12.68 19.31
C ARG A 24 -15.14 -13.74 18.24
N LEU A 25 -14.52 -14.92 18.35
CA LEU A 25 -14.68 -16.02 17.39
C LEU A 25 -16.13 -16.46 17.18
N GLY A 26 -16.98 -16.32 18.21
CA GLY A 26 -18.41 -16.65 18.11
C GLY A 26 -19.16 -15.83 17.05
N GLU A 27 -18.76 -14.57 16.82
CA GLU A 27 -19.34 -13.74 15.76
C GLU A 27 -18.92 -14.21 14.37
N LEU A 28 -17.65 -14.61 14.22
CA LEU A 28 -17.15 -15.18 12.96
C LEU A 28 -17.88 -16.49 12.63
N LEU A 29 -18.15 -17.34 13.63
CA LEU A 29 -18.89 -18.57 13.43
C LEU A 29 -20.38 -18.33 13.14
N ARG A 30 -20.95 -17.23 13.63
CA ARG A 30 -22.37 -16.88 13.40
C ARG A 30 -22.60 -16.23 12.04
N PHE A 31 -21.75 -15.28 11.65
CA PHE A 31 -21.92 -14.51 10.41
C PHE A 31 -21.04 -15.03 9.25
N GLY A 32 -19.96 -15.75 9.55
CA GLY A 32 -19.07 -16.34 8.56
C GLY A 32 -19.78 -17.27 7.58
N PRO A 33 -20.65 -18.20 8.02
CA PRO A 33 -21.39 -19.07 7.12
C PRO A 33 -22.29 -18.28 6.16
N LEU A 34 -22.92 -17.21 6.63
CA LEU A 34 -23.74 -16.34 5.78
C LEU A 34 -22.89 -15.62 4.71
N ALA A 35 -21.73 -15.08 5.11
CA ALA A 35 -20.81 -14.44 4.17
C ALA A 35 -20.29 -15.44 3.12
N VAL A 36 -19.93 -16.66 3.54
CA VAL A 36 -19.50 -17.73 2.64
C VAL A 36 -20.63 -18.12 1.69
N LEU A 37 -21.85 -18.29 2.19
CA LEU A 37 -23.00 -18.65 1.37
C LEU A 37 -23.29 -17.59 0.31
N ILE A 38 -23.33 -16.31 0.69
CA ILE A 38 -23.55 -15.21 -0.25
C ILE A 38 -22.46 -15.20 -1.31
N ALA A 39 -21.20 -15.32 -0.92
CA ALA A 39 -20.11 -15.23 -1.88
C ALA A 39 -19.99 -16.48 -2.77
N VAL A 40 -20.38 -17.66 -2.28
CA VAL A 40 -20.59 -18.85 -3.15
C VAL A 40 -21.74 -18.59 -4.11
N ALA A 41 -22.90 -18.11 -3.64
CA ALA A 41 -24.04 -17.82 -4.50
C ALA A 41 -23.70 -16.83 -5.63
N VAL A 42 -22.85 -15.84 -5.36
CA VAL A 42 -22.39 -14.86 -6.34
C VAL A 42 -21.33 -15.46 -7.29
N CYS A 43 -20.41 -16.29 -6.78
CA CYS A 43 -19.30 -16.83 -7.59
C CYS A 43 -19.66 -18.09 -8.39
N LEU A 44 -20.62 -18.88 -7.89
CA LEU A 44 -20.96 -20.20 -8.42
C LEU A 44 -21.49 -20.17 -9.85
N PRO A 45 -22.36 -19.22 -10.27
CA PRO A 45 -22.88 -19.20 -11.64
C PRO A 45 -21.77 -19.10 -12.70
N TRP A 46 -20.79 -18.21 -12.46
CA TRP A 46 -19.65 -18.05 -13.34
C TRP A 46 -18.71 -19.26 -13.31
N ALA A 47 -18.47 -19.82 -12.12
CA ALA A 47 -17.65 -21.01 -11.96
C ALA A 47 -18.22 -22.22 -12.73
N LEU A 48 -19.54 -22.44 -12.64
CA LEU A 48 -20.22 -23.51 -13.37
C LEU A 48 -20.18 -23.28 -14.89
N ALA A 49 -20.40 -22.04 -15.34
CA ALA A 49 -20.34 -21.69 -16.76
C ALA A 49 -18.96 -21.98 -17.37
N ILE A 50 -17.88 -21.64 -16.67
CA ILE A 50 -16.51 -21.96 -17.13
C ILE A 50 -16.25 -23.45 -17.11
N HIS A 51 -16.68 -24.16 -16.06
CA HIS A 51 -16.45 -25.60 -16.01
C HIS A 51 -17.11 -26.33 -17.18
N GLN A 52 -18.29 -25.87 -17.62
CA GLN A 52 -18.99 -26.43 -18.76
C GLN A 52 -18.31 -26.11 -20.10
N GLN A 53 -17.71 -24.93 -20.24
CA GLN A 53 -17.04 -24.53 -21.49
C GLN A 53 -15.60 -25.05 -21.59
N GLU A 54 -14.85 -25.00 -20.49
CA GLU A 54 -13.42 -25.34 -20.43
C GLU A 54 -13.12 -26.12 -19.13
N PRO A 55 -13.34 -27.45 -19.10
CA PRO A 55 -13.16 -28.25 -17.89
C PRO A 55 -11.73 -28.22 -17.33
N ASP A 56 -10.74 -28.05 -18.21
CA ASP A 56 -9.31 -28.02 -17.89
C ASP A 56 -8.87 -26.71 -17.21
N TYR A 57 -9.73 -25.68 -17.22
CA TYR A 57 -9.49 -24.37 -16.62
C TYR A 57 -9.03 -24.48 -15.15
N TRP A 58 -9.65 -25.36 -14.37
CA TRP A 58 -9.35 -25.48 -12.94
C TRP A 58 -7.92 -25.95 -12.67
N ARG A 59 -7.43 -26.93 -13.45
CA ARG A 59 -6.04 -27.38 -13.33
C ARG A 59 -5.07 -26.25 -13.63
N TYR A 60 -5.32 -25.46 -14.66
CA TYR A 60 -4.52 -24.28 -14.97
C TYR A 60 -4.61 -23.22 -13.86
N PHE A 61 -5.82 -22.82 -13.47
CA PHE A 61 -6.08 -21.78 -12.49
C PHE A 61 -5.50 -22.06 -11.10
N PHE A 62 -5.68 -23.27 -10.57
CA PHE A 62 -5.14 -23.64 -9.27
C PHE A 62 -3.62 -23.88 -9.34
N TRP A 63 -3.16 -24.70 -10.29
CA TRP A 63 -1.78 -25.16 -10.30
C TRP A 63 -0.81 -24.11 -10.86
N HIS A 64 -1.15 -23.48 -11.98
CA HIS A 64 -0.27 -22.53 -12.65
C HIS A 64 -0.37 -21.13 -12.05
N GLU A 65 -1.59 -20.61 -11.87
CA GLU A 65 -1.77 -19.22 -11.41
C GLU A 65 -1.62 -19.03 -9.90
N HIS A 66 -1.92 -20.03 -9.07
CA HIS A 66 -1.79 -19.91 -7.61
C HIS A 66 -0.56 -20.63 -7.08
N ILE A 67 -0.45 -21.95 -7.30
CA ILE A 67 0.61 -22.74 -6.68
C ILE A 67 1.98 -22.42 -7.30
N ARG A 68 2.12 -22.50 -8.62
CA ARG A 68 3.40 -22.26 -9.30
C ARG A 68 3.84 -20.79 -9.20
N ARG A 69 2.89 -19.84 -9.24
CA ARG A 69 3.17 -18.42 -9.10
C ARG A 69 3.60 -18.02 -7.68
N PHE A 70 3.04 -18.68 -6.66
CA PHE A 70 3.37 -18.41 -5.26
C PHE A 70 4.63 -19.15 -4.80
N ALA A 71 4.78 -20.44 -5.15
CA ALA A 71 5.79 -21.35 -4.59
C ALA A 71 6.78 -21.95 -5.61
N GLY A 72 6.52 -21.87 -6.92
CA GLY A 72 7.37 -22.47 -7.95
C GLY A 72 8.71 -21.77 -8.12
N ASP A 73 9.77 -22.53 -8.42
CA ASP A 73 11.13 -22.01 -8.63
C ASP A 73 11.26 -21.16 -9.89
N ASN A 74 10.38 -21.37 -10.88
CA ASN A 74 10.26 -20.55 -12.10
C ASN A 74 9.13 -19.51 -11.98
N ALA A 75 8.96 -18.89 -10.81
CA ALA A 75 7.98 -17.83 -10.66
C ALA A 75 8.35 -16.63 -11.56
N GLN A 76 7.41 -16.24 -12.44
CA GLN A 76 7.55 -15.01 -13.21
C GLN A 76 7.66 -13.82 -12.26
N HIS A 77 8.66 -12.94 -12.46
CA HIS A 77 8.96 -11.79 -11.60
C HIS A 77 9.42 -12.17 -10.19
N ALA A 78 10.37 -13.11 -10.08
CA ALA A 78 11.05 -13.39 -8.83
C ALA A 78 11.77 -12.13 -8.33
N GLN A 79 11.39 -11.69 -7.14
CA GLN A 79 11.90 -10.47 -6.50
C GLN A 79 12.22 -10.77 -5.02
N PRO A 80 13.20 -10.07 -4.42
CA PRO A 80 13.62 -10.34 -3.05
C PRO A 80 12.49 -10.10 -2.05
N TRP A 81 12.53 -10.74 -0.88
CA TRP A 81 11.49 -10.63 0.15
C TRP A 81 11.21 -9.18 0.58
N TRP A 82 12.23 -8.30 0.55
CA TRP A 82 12.12 -6.88 0.88
C TRP A 82 11.57 -5.99 -0.24
N PHE A 83 11.19 -6.54 -1.40
CA PHE A 83 10.72 -5.79 -2.59
C PHE A 83 9.63 -4.74 -2.30
N TYR A 84 8.69 -5.03 -1.39
CA TYR A 84 7.58 -4.12 -1.08
C TYR A 84 7.97 -2.98 -0.13
N ILE A 85 9.07 -3.07 0.61
CA ILE A 85 9.51 -2.05 1.56
C ILE A 85 9.81 -0.71 0.87
N PRO A 86 10.69 -0.64 -0.15
CA PRO A 86 10.96 0.62 -0.84
C PRO A 86 9.73 1.15 -1.59
N LEU A 87 8.87 0.25 -2.10
CA LEU A 87 7.64 0.64 -2.78
C LEU A 87 6.63 1.28 -1.82
N LEU A 88 6.55 0.79 -0.58
CA LEU A 88 5.72 1.36 0.47
C LEU A 88 6.20 2.77 0.83
N VAL A 89 7.51 2.96 0.99
CA VAL A 89 8.10 4.30 1.25
C VAL A 89 7.82 5.25 0.09
N ALA A 90 8.00 4.79 -1.15
CA ALA A 90 7.72 5.58 -2.34
C ALA A 90 6.23 5.97 -2.44
N ALA A 91 5.32 5.04 -2.14
CA ALA A 91 3.89 5.30 -2.11
C ALA A 91 3.47 6.29 -1.01
N CYS A 92 4.31 6.47 0.02
CA CYS A 92 4.08 7.44 1.08
C CYS A 92 4.55 8.84 0.73
N VAL A 93 5.34 9.07 -0.33
CA VAL A 93 5.75 10.42 -0.73
C VAL A 93 4.51 11.25 -1.05
N PRO A 94 4.35 12.47 -0.49
CA PRO A 94 5.33 13.29 0.26
C PRO A 94 5.46 13.00 1.76
N TRP A 95 4.60 12.21 2.36
CA TRP A 95 4.56 11.96 3.81
C TRP A 95 5.57 10.91 4.31
N ALA A 96 6.63 10.62 3.55
CA ALA A 96 7.58 9.54 3.85
C ALA A 96 8.27 9.70 5.21
N LEU A 97 8.52 10.94 5.68
CA LEU A 97 9.14 11.18 6.98
C LEU A 97 8.16 11.00 8.16
N LEU A 98 6.84 11.03 7.90
CA LEU A 98 5.83 10.68 8.89
C LEU A 98 5.69 9.16 9.07
N LEU A 99 6.14 8.36 8.10
CA LEU A 99 6.05 6.90 8.15
C LEU A 99 6.68 6.30 9.43
N PRO A 100 7.95 6.58 9.79
CA PRO A 100 8.55 6.00 11.00
C PRO A 100 7.84 6.44 12.28
N VAL A 101 7.35 7.70 12.32
CA VAL A 101 6.59 8.23 13.45
C VAL A 101 5.26 7.47 13.60
N THR A 102 4.57 7.27 12.48
CA THR A 102 3.29 6.54 12.40
C THR A 102 3.45 5.09 12.85
N LEU A 103 4.47 4.39 12.36
CA LEU A 103 4.69 2.98 12.73
C LEU A 103 5.06 2.85 14.22
N LYS A 104 5.89 3.76 14.74
CA LYS A 104 6.24 3.77 16.17
C LYS A 104 5.01 4.00 17.03
N GLN A 105 4.19 4.99 16.69
CA GLN A 105 2.98 5.32 17.44
C GLN A 105 1.94 4.20 17.37
N ALA A 106 1.64 3.69 16.17
CA ALA A 106 0.72 2.57 15.99
C ALA A 106 1.16 1.34 16.82
N TRP A 107 2.47 1.06 16.87
CA TRP A 107 2.99 -0.06 17.67
C TRP A 107 2.85 0.16 19.19
N GLN A 108 2.95 1.40 19.66
CA GLN A 108 2.71 1.77 21.05
C GLN A 108 1.22 1.64 21.40
N GLU A 109 0.35 2.04 20.48
CA GLU A 109 -1.11 2.02 20.63
C GLU A 109 -1.78 0.71 20.19
N LYS A 110 -1.01 -0.36 19.91
CA LYS A 110 -1.55 -1.65 19.43
C LYS A 110 -2.57 -2.33 20.37
N SER A 111 -2.71 -1.86 21.61
CA SER A 111 -3.75 -2.30 22.54
C SER A 111 -5.13 -1.78 22.17
N ARG A 112 -5.21 -0.66 21.43
CA ARG A 112 -6.46 -0.11 20.92
C ARG A 112 -6.99 -0.99 19.77
N PRO A 113 -8.27 -1.39 19.77
CA PRO A 113 -8.82 -2.37 18.84
C PRO A 113 -8.78 -1.91 17.38
N ASP A 114 -9.05 -0.62 17.13
CA ASP A 114 -8.97 0.06 15.85
C ASP A 114 -7.54 0.04 15.28
N ILE A 115 -6.54 0.43 16.10
CA ILE A 115 -5.14 0.43 15.68
C ILE A 115 -4.61 -0.99 15.47
N ALA A 116 -4.99 -1.93 16.34
CA ALA A 116 -4.63 -3.34 16.19
C ALA A 116 -5.14 -3.92 14.86
N PHE A 117 -6.40 -3.63 14.51
CA PHE A 117 -6.97 -4.05 13.24
C PHE A 117 -6.21 -3.47 12.04
N LEU A 118 -5.92 -2.17 12.05
CA LEU A 118 -5.17 -1.50 10.99
C LEU A 118 -3.74 -2.03 10.87
N LEU A 119 -3.06 -2.33 11.98
CA LEU A 119 -1.75 -2.96 11.98
C LEU A 119 -1.77 -4.37 11.40
N LEU A 120 -2.78 -5.19 11.74
CA LEU A 120 -2.92 -6.52 11.15
C LEU A 120 -3.24 -6.45 9.66
N TRP A 121 -4.07 -5.50 9.24
CA TRP A 121 -4.37 -5.22 7.84
C TRP A 121 -3.13 -4.74 7.07
N LEU A 122 -2.26 -3.96 7.69
CA LEU A 122 -1.01 -3.56 7.06
C LEU A 122 -0.01 -4.73 7.00
N LEU A 123 0.28 -5.36 8.14
CA LEU A 123 1.42 -6.25 8.29
C LEU A 123 1.18 -7.65 7.71
N LEU A 124 -0.02 -8.23 7.89
CA LEU A 124 -0.24 -9.63 7.47
C LEU A 124 -0.32 -9.80 5.96
N PRO A 125 -1.11 -8.99 5.21
CA PRO A 125 -1.04 -8.96 3.75
C PRO A 125 0.36 -8.66 3.23
N LEU A 126 1.05 -7.66 3.81
CA LEU A 126 2.40 -7.30 3.39
C LEU A 126 3.38 -8.45 3.58
N ALA A 127 3.35 -9.13 4.73
CA ALA A 127 4.18 -10.30 5.00
C ALA A 127 3.84 -11.46 4.04
N PHE A 128 2.56 -11.78 3.86
CA PHE A 128 2.11 -12.82 2.94
C PHE A 128 2.58 -12.58 1.50
N LEU A 129 2.42 -11.35 1.00
CA LEU A 129 2.88 -10.95 -0.34
C LEU A 129 4.42 -10.93 -0.43
N SER A 130 5.11 -10.56 0.64
CA SER A 130 6.58 -10.52 0.68
C SER A 130 7.21 -11.92 0.63
N LEU A 131 6.51 -12.91 1.17
CA LEU A 131 6.89 -14.34 1.14
C LEU A 131 6.55 -15.03 -0.20
N SER A 132 5.63 -14.48 -1.00
CA SER A 132 5.35 -14.97 -2.37
C SER A 132 6.60 -14.86 -3.25
N LYS A 133 6.86 -15.83 -4.14
CA LYS A 133 7.96 -15.72 -5.12
C LYS A 133 7.63 -14.74 -6.25
N GLY A 134 6.46 -14.85 -6.86
CA GLY A 134 6.02 -13.93 -7.93
C GLY A 134 5.49 -12.62 -7.35
N LYS A 135 6.13 -11.49 -7.68
CA LYS A 135 5.76 -10.16 -7.15
C LYS A 135 5.49 -9.17 -8.26
N LEU A 136 4.38 -8.43 -8.12
CA LEU A 136 4.10 -7.24 -8.91
C LEU A 136 3.98 -6.02 -7.98
N PRO A 137 4.43 -4.82 -8.42
CA PRO A 137 4.28 -3.58 -7.65
C PRO A 137 2.83 -3.32 -7.21
N THR A 138 1.87 -3.58 -8.09
CA THR A 138 0.44 -3.31 -7.84
C THR A 138 -0.19 -4.17 -6.76
N TYR A 139 0.48 -5.23 -6.29
CA TYR A 139 -0.07 -6.09 -5.23
C TYR A 139 -0.06 -5.42 -3.85
N ILE A 140 0.74 -4.36 -3.66
CA ILE A 140 0.81 -3.64 -2.38
C ILE A 140 -0.41 -2.75 -2.13
N LEU A 141 -1.21 -2.43 -3.15
CA LEU A 141 -2.31 -1.45 -3.08
C LEU A 141 -3.27 -1.67 -1.89
N PRO A 142 -3.70 -2.91 -1.54
CA PRO A 142 -4.57 -3.13 -0.38
C PRO A 142 -3.93 -2.73 0.96
N CYS A 143 -2.61 -2.68 1.05
CA CYS A 143 -1.87 -2.28 2.24
C CYS A 143 -1.74 -0.75 2.38
N LEU A 144 -1.95 0.01 1.29
CA LEU A 144 -1.84 1.46 1.32
C LEU A 144 -3.00 2.12 2.08
N LEU A 145 -4.19 1.51 2.04
CA LEU A 145 -5.36 2.01 2.76
C LEU A 145 -5.19 2.02 4.29
N PRO A 146 -4.87 0.89 4.97
CA PRO A 146 -4.66 0.92 6.42
C PRO A 146 -3.49 1.81 6.81
N LEU A 147 -2.45 1.90 5.97
CA LEU A 147 -1.34 2.80 6.20
C LEU A 147 -1.77 4.27 6.16
N ALA A 148 -2.55 4.68 5.15
CA ALA A 148 -3.06 6.03 5.04
C ALA A 148 -3.93 6.42 6.25
N LEU A 149 -4.76 5.49 6.74
CA LEU A 149 -5.57 5.71 7.96
C LEU A 149 -4.70 5.90 9.21
N LEU A 150 -3.67 5.07 9.39
CA LEU A 150 -2.72 5.21 10.51
C LEU A 150 -1.95 6.53 10.44
N MET A 151 -1.51 6.93 9.24
CA MET A 151 -0.81 8.20 9.02
C MET A 151 -1.72 9.39 9.27
N ALA A 152 -2.98 9.33 8.85
CA ALA A 152 -3.97 10.37 9.11
C ALA A 152 -4.23 10.51 10.62
N ASN A 153 -4.42 9.41 11.35
CA ASN A 153 -4.59 9.44 12.81
C ASN A 153 -3.36 10.07 13.49
N THR A 154 -2.17 9.65 13.10
CA THR A 154 -0.90 10.19 13.61
C THR A 154 -0.78 11.69 13.32
N LEU A 155 -1.15 12.13 12.13
CA LEU A 155 -1.08 13.52 11.71
C LEU A 155 -2.02 14.40 12.57
N VAL A 156 -3.28 13.99 12.72
CA VAL A 156 -4.28 14.71 13.50
C VAL A 156 -3.84 14.83 14.97
N GLU A 157 -3.44 13.73 15.59
CA GLU A 157 -3.02 13.75 16.99
C GLU A 157 -1.77 14.60 17.22
N ARG A 158 -0.83 14.62 16.27
CA ARG A 158 0.35 15.50 16.33
C ARG A 158 -0.02 16.97 16.23
N LEU A 159 -1.00 17.31 15.39
CA LEU A 159 -1.51 18.67 15.26
C LEU A 159 -2.23 19.11 16.53
N ASP A 160 -3.08 18.26 17.09
CA ASP A 160 -3.82 18.53 18.35
C ASP A 160 -2.87 18.73 19.54
N LEU A 161 -1.76 17.97 19.58
CA LEU A 161 -0.72 18.11 20.60
C LEU A 161 0.26 19.28 20.34
N GLY A 162 0.10 20.03 19.24
CA GLY A 162 1.03 21.11 18.84
C GLY A 162 2.42 20.63 18.40
N HIS A 163 2.60 19.31 18.20
CA HIS A 163 3.87 18.69 17.82
C HIS A 163 4.14 18.80 16.31
N SER A 164 4.52 20.00 15.86
CA SER A 164 4.78 20.27 14.44
C SER A 164 6.15 19.83 13.93
N THR A 165 7.09 19.41 14.79
CA THR A 165 8.49 19.13 14.42
C THR A 165 8.62 18.09 13.31
N ALA A 166 7.87 16.98 13.39
CA ALA A 166 7.87 15.94 12.37
C ALA A 166 7.27 16.44 11.04
N LEU A 167 6.21 17.26 11.09
CA LEU A 167 5.59 17.84 9.89
C LEU A 167 6.52 18.84 9.22
N ARG A 168 7.22 19.66 10.00
CA ARG A 168 8.21 20.62 9.48
C ARG A 168 9.39 19.92 8.85
N ALA A 169 9.93 18.92 9.52
CA ALA A 169 11.02 18.11 9.01
C ALA A 169 10.62 17.41 7.70
N ASN A 170 9.40 16.87 7.62
CA ASN A 170 8.85 16.28 6.40
C ASN A 170 8.77 17.31 5.26
N GLY A 171 8.21 18.50 5.53
CA GLY A 171 8.12 19.59 4.55
C GLY A 171 9.49 20.03 4.03
N ILE A 172 10.45 20.29 4.93
CA ILE A 172 11.81 20.69 4.54
C ILE A 172 12.49 19.58 3.72
N PHE A 173 12.38 18.31 4.16
CA PHE A 173 12.97 17.18 3.45
C PHE A 173 12.40 17.03 2.03
N ASN A 174 11.09 17.12 1.86
CA ASN A 174 10.49 17.05 0.53
C ASN A 174 10.88 18.24 -0.34
N ALA A 175 10.90 19.44 0.24
CA ALA A 175 11.30 20.65 -0.47
C ALA A 175 12.74 20.54 -0.96
N THR A 176 13.67 20.03 -0.15
CA THR A 176 15.06 19.82 -0.56
C THR A 176 15.20 18.73 -1.63
N VAL A 177 14.54 17.58 -1.47
CA VAL A 177 14.57 16.49 -2.46
C VAL A 177 14.01 16.94 -3.81
N THR A 178 12.87 17.62 -3.80
CA THR A 178 12.24 18.11 -5.04
C THR A 178 13.01 19.27 -5.67
N PHE A 179 13.64 20.12 -4.87
CA PHE A 179 14.51 21.18 -5.38
C PHE A 179 15.76 20.60 -6.05
N LEU A 180 16.40 19.60 -5.42
CA LEU A 180 17.51 18.87 -6.04
C LEU A 180 17.07 18.15 -7.31
N GLY A 181 15.88 17.57 -7.34
CA GLY A 181 15.30 16.96 -8.55
C GLY A 181 15.10 17.98 -9.68
N LEU A 182 14.61 19.18 -9.36
CA LEU A 182 14.46 20.27 -10.32
C LEU A 182 15.81 20.74 -10.88
N VAL A 183 16.81 20.94 -10.01
CA VAL A 183 18.18 21.30 -10.42
C VAL A 183 18.79 20.22 -11.31
N ALA A 184 18.62 18.94 -10.95
CA ALA A 184 19.09 17.81 -11.74
C ALA A 184 18.41 17.75 -13.11
N LEU A 185 17.10 17.98 -13.19
CA LEU A 185 16.35 18.02 -14.44
C LEU A 185 16.84 19.16 -15.35
N ILE A 186 17.07 20.35 -14.80
CA ILE A 186 17.63 21.48 -15.56
C ILE A 186 19.05 21.16 -16.04
N TYR A 187 19.89 20.61 -15.16
CA TYR A 187 21.26 20.24 -15.51
C TYR A 187 21.32 19.18 -16.62
N LEU A 188 20.50 18.12 -16.51
CA LEU A 188 20.39 17.09 -17.54
C LEU A 188 19.91 17.70 -18.85
N GLN A 189 18.84 18.50 -18.82
CA GLN A 189 18.32 19.13 -20.02
C GLN A 189 19.36 20.02 -20.75
N LEU A 190 20.28 20.66 -20.01
CA LEU A 190 21.37 21.46 -20.59
C LEU A 190 22.54 20.62 -21.15
N LYS A 191 22.83 19.46 -20.56
CA LYS A 191 23.98 18.61 -20.92
C LYS A 191 23.63 17.51 -21.92
N GLN A 192 22.46 16.91 -21.76
CA GLN A 192 21.91 15.83 -22.56
C GLN A 192 20.38 16.01 -22.58
N PRO A 193 19.83 16.70 -23.60
CA PRO A 193 18.42 17.05 -23.62
C PRO A 193 17.57 15.77 -23.58
N VAL A 194 16.89 15.55 -22.45
CA VAL A 194 15.98 14.39 -22.27
C VAL A 194 14.67 14.66 -22.99
N TYR A 195 14.25 15.93 -23.03
CA TYR A 195 13.07 16.40 -23.75
C TYR A 195 13.51 17.22 -24.96
N GLU A 196 13.82 16.57 -26.08
CA GLU A 196 14.30 17.25 -27.30
C GLU A 196 13.18 17.95 -28.09
N ASN A 197 11.97 17.37 -28.12
CA ASN A 197 10.84 17.90 -28.92
C ASN A 197 9.53 17.99 -28.14
N GLU A 198 9.61 18.00 -26.81
CA GLU A 198 8.45 17.92 -25.92
C GLU A 198 8.42 19.09 -24.92
N PRO A 199 8.33 20.35 -25.38
CA PRO A 199 8.40 21.54 -24.52
C PRO A 199 7.22 21.63 -23.54
N MET A 200 6.08 21.03 -23.91
CA MET A 200 4.92 20.95 -23.02
C MET A 200 5.20 20.01 -21.83
N HIS A 201 5.77 18.83 -22.07
CA HIS A 201 6.09 17.90 -20.98
C HIS A 201 7.18 18.44 -20.06
N LEU A 202 8.19 19.12 -20.62
CA LEU A 202 9.23 19.79 -19.83
C LEU A 202 8.64 20.89 -18.94
N SER A 203 7.80 21.77 -19.49
CA SER A 203 7.18 22.85 -18.71
C SER A 203 6.24 22.32 -17.63
N LEU A 204 5.45 21.29 -17.93
CA LEU A 204 4.62 20.60 -16.93
C LEU A 204 5.47 19.97 -15.81
N ALA A 205 6.57 19.30 -16.14
CA ALA A 205 7.47 18.71 -15.14
C ALA A 205 8.06 19.79 -14.22
N VAL A 206 8.51 20.92 -14.79
CA VAL A 206 9.04 22.06 -14.02
C VAL A 206 7.95 22.68 -13.14
N ILE A 207 6.74 22.88 -13.66
CA ILE A 207 5.61 23.43 -12.88
C ILE A 207 5.25 22.51 -11.71
N VAL A 208 5.16 21.19 -11.95
CA VAL A 208 4.85 20.23 -10.89
C VAL A 208 5.93 20.23 -9.82
N LEU A 209 7.21 20.19 -10.21
CA LEU A 209 8.31 20.21 -9.26
C LEU A 209 8.35 21.52 -8.47
N LEU A 210 8.18 22.67 -9.12
CA LEU A 210 8.11 23.98 -8.46
C LEU A 210 6.91 24.10 -7.51
N GLY A 211 5.73 23.65 -7.94
CA GLY A 211 4.55 23.64 -7.08
C GLY A 211 4.75 22.76 -5.84
N TRP A 212 5.35 21.59 -6.04
CA TRP A 212 5.67 20.65 -4.97
C TRP A 212 6.69 21.22 -3.99
N THR A 213 7.77 21.85 -4.48
CA THR A 213 8.80 22.47 -3.62
C THR A 213 8.22 23.58 -2.78
N LEU A 214 7.44 24.48 -3.39
CA LEU A 214 6.81 25.61 -2.69
C LEU A 214 5.82 25.14 -1.63
N ALA A 215 4.93 24.20 -1.95
CA ALA A 215 3.96 23.68 -0.99
C ALA A 215 4.64 23.04 0.24
N ASN A 216 5.70 22.25 0.03
CA ASN A 216 6.43 21.59 1.11
C ASN A 216 7.34 22.55 1.89
N ALA A 217 7.90 23.57 1.23
CA ALA A 217 8.64 24.64 1.90
C ALA A 217 7.72 25.44 2.82
N LEU A 218 6.51 25.77 2.38
CA LEU A 218 5.50 26.43 3.21
C LEU A 218 5.14 25.57 4.42
N GLN A 219 4.89 24.27 4.25
CA GLN A 219 4.66 23.35 5.37
C GLN A 219 5.84 23.31 6.37
N GLY A 220 7.07 23.41 5.87
CA GLY A 220 8.29 23.43 6.68
C GLY A 220 8.47 24.71 7.51
N LEU A 221 8.20 25.86 6.87
CA LEU A 221 8.41 27.19 7.43
C LEU A 221 7.24 27.66 8.31
N LEU A 222 6.01 27.34 7.90
CA LEU A 222 4.75 27.73 8.52
C LEU A 222 3.94 26.47 8.82
N PRO A 223 4.31 25.70 9.87
CA PRO A 223 3.52 24.53 10.24
C PRO A 223 2.08 24.92 10.57
N LEU A 224 1.12 24.08 10.17
CA LEU A 224 -0.26 24.21 10.60
C LEU A 224 -0.31 24.22 12.14
N THR A 225 -0.92 25.25 12.68
CA THR A 225 -1.29 25.36 14.09
C THR A 225 -2.81 25.27 14.13
N VAL A 226 -3.32 24.38 14.99
CA VAL A 226 -4.75 24.25 15.26
C VAL A 226 -5.14 25.28 16.31
#